data_AF-E2B2U5-F1
#
_entry.id   AF-E2B2U5-F1
#
_cell.length_a   1.000
_cell.length_b   1.000
_cell.length_c   1.000
_cell.angle_alpha   90.00
_cell.angle_beta   90.00
_cell.angle_gamma   90.00
#
_symmetry.space_group_name_H-M   'P 1'
#
loop_
_entity.id
_entity.type
_entity.pdbx_description
1 polymer ?
#
loop_
_entity_poly.entity_id
_entity_poly.type
_entity_poly.pdbx_seq_one_letter_code
_entity_poly.pdbx_strand_id
1 'polypeptide(L)'
;FRICKSSYFDLKDEDHAGRPQEMSSNDLEALLQENSIQSSVELAKRLYVNQSTVIRRLHEKWKILKEGKWVPHELLITENAIASRVTICLSLLNRRKHKSFSYRIATESEKWIY
;
A
#
# COMPACT_ATOMS: atom_id res chain seq x y z
N PHE A 1 -14.68 -49.86 0.73
CA PHE A 1 -15.11 -49.73 -0.68
C PHE A 1 -16.61 -49.44 -0.77
N ARG A 2 -17.05 -48.20 -0.52
CA ARG A 2 -18.47 -47.82 -0.66
C ARG A 2 -18.58 -46.39 -1.19
N ILE A 3 -18.19 -46.20 -2.44
CA ILE A 3 -18.43 -44.95 -3.20
C ILE A 3 -19.22 -45.24 -4.50
N CYS A 4 -19.25 -46.48 -5.02
CA CYS A 4 -19.99 -46.83 -6.24
C CYS A 4 -21.51 -47.03 -6.05
N LYS A 5 -22.23 -46.06 -5.48
CA LYS A 5 -23.71 -46.00 -5.56
C LYS A 5 -24.29 -44.60 -5.76
N SER A 6 -23.49 -43.54 -5.84
CA SER A 6 -23.95 -42.21 -6.27
C SER A 6 -23.32 -41.83 -7.60
N SER A 7 -24.08 -41.15 -8.45
CA SER A 7 -23.66 -40.67 -9.79
C SER A 7 -22.69 -39.48 -9.74
N TYR A 8 -22.00 -39.28 -8.62
CA TYR A 8 -20.99 -38.24 -8.45
C TYR A 8 -19.62 -38.87 -8.71
N PHE A 9 -19.20 -38.79 -9.97
CA PHE A 9 -17.84 -39.14 -10.43
C PHE A 9 -16.88 -37.95 -10.25
N ASP A 10 -17.05 -37.14 -9.19
CA ASP A 10 -16.01 -36.16 -8.88
C ASP A 10 -14.90 -36.89 -8.14
N LEU A 11 -13.80 -37.12 -8.85
CA LEU A 11 -12.58 -37.74 -8.32
C LEU A 11 -11.70 -36.73 -7.57
N LYS A 12 -12.16 -35.49 -7.42
CA LYS A 12 -11.45 -34.50 -6.61
C LYS A 12 -11.64 -34.82 -5.14
N ASP A 13 -10.52 -34.82 -4.43
CA ASP A 13 -10.56 -34.84 -2.97
C ASP A 13 -11.32 -33.62 -2.47
N GLU A 14 -12.26 -33.86 -1.57
CA GLU A 14 -12.97 -32.82 -0.83
C GLU A 14 -11.97 -31.94 -0.06
N ASP A 15 -12.32 -30.68 0.18
CA ASP A 15 -11.47 -29.76 0.92
C ASP A 15 -11.18 -30.30 2.32
N HIS A 16 -9.98 -30.86 2.49
CA HIS A 16 -9.53 -31.36 3.77
C HIS A 16 -9.24 -30.17 4.70
N ALA A 17 -9.59 -30.33 5.98
CA ALA A 17 -9.15 -29.40 7.02
C ALA A 17 -7.61 -29.42 7.08
N GLY A 18 -6.99 -28.51 6.34
CA GLY A 18 -5.54 -28.40 6.24
C GLY A 18 -4.89 -28.01 7.56
N ARG A 19 -3.58 -27.80 7.53
CA ARG A 19 -2.84 -27.36 8.71
C ARG A 19 -3.42 -26.05 9.27
N PRO A 20 -3.65 -25.94 10.59
CA PRO A 20 -4.09 -24.69 11.20
C PRO A 20 -3.19 -23.53 10.79
N GLN A 21 -3.81 -22.41 10.46
CA GLN A 21 -3.12 -21.20 10.05
C GLN A 21 -2.35 -20.62 11.25
N GLU A 22 -1.01 -20.63 11.17
CA GLU A 22 -0.10 -20.16 12.24
C GLU A 22 -0.27 -18.68 12.63
N MET A 23 -0.99 -17.88 11.84
CA MET A 23 -1.18 -16.45 12.06
C MET A 23 -2.52 -16.00 11.49
N SER A 24 -3.32 -15.26 12.27
CA SER A 24 -4.54 -14.62 11.77
C SER A 24 -4.19 -13.59 10.69
N SER A 25 -4.88 -13.66 9.55
CA SER A 25 -4.71 -12.71 8.45
C SER A 25 -4.96 -11.24 8.86
N ASN A 26 -5.74 -11.03 9.92
CA ASN A 26 -6.11 -9.70 10.40
C ASN A 26 -4.96 -9.02 11.17
N ASP A 27 -4.15 -9.79 11.89
CA ASP A 27 -3.07 -9.25 12.72
C ASP A 27 -1.95 -8.65 11.85
N LEU A 28 -1.62 -9.32 10.74
CA LEU A 28 -0.65 -8.82 9.77
C LEU A 28 -1.13 -7.53 9.09
N GLU A 29 -2.43 -7.43 8.79
CA GLU A 29 -2.99 -6.22 8.18
C GLU A 29 -3.02 -5.04 9.14
N ALA A 30 -3.33 -5.27 10.42
CA ALA A 30 -3.30 -4.23 11.44
C ALA A 30 -1.89 -3.62 11.57
N LEU A 31 -0.83 -4.44 11.59
CA LEU A 31 0.55 -3.95 11.65
C LEU A 31 0.97 -3.15 10.41
N LEU A 32 0.53 -3.58 9.22
CA LEU A 32 0.81 -2.87 7.97
C LEU A 32 0.04 -1.54 7.87
N GLN A 33 -1.14 -1.43 8.49
CA GLN A 33 -1.89 -0.17 8.58
C GLN A 33 -1.24 0.81 9.55
N GLU A 34 -0.69 0.33 10.66
CA GLU A 34 0.04 1.14 11.63
C GLU A 34 1.31 1.73 11.01
N ASN A 35 2.12 0.89 10.35
CA ASN A 35 3.31 1.34 9.64
C ASN A 35 3.60 0.44 8.43
N SER A 36 3.48 1.05 7.24
CA SER A 36 3.72 0.36 5.97
C SER A 36 5.19 0.12 5.64
N ILE A 37 6.12 0.81 6.33
CA ILE A 37 7.56 0.73 6.10
C ILE A 37 8.17 -0.13 7.21
N GLN A 38 7.86 -1.43 7.19
CA GLN A 38 8.43 -2.41 8.12
C GLN A 38 9.10 -3.54 7.35
N SER A 39 10.20 -4.06 7.90
CA SER A 39 10.85 -5.23 7.33
C SER A 39 10.09 -6.52 7.68
N SER A 40 10.19 -7.54 6.82
CA SER A 40 9.59 -8.86 7.11
C SER A 40 10.12 -9.49 8.40
N VAL A 41 11.35 -9.13 8.81
CA VAL A 41 11.98 -9.64 10.04
C VAL A 41 11.37 -8.98 11.28
N GLU A 42 11.10 -7.68 11.24
CA GLU A 42 10.42 -6.99 12.34
C GLU A 42 8.98 -7.47 12.50
N LEU A 43 8.26 -7.66 11.39
CA LEU A 43 6.93 -8.24 11.40
C LEU A 43 6.94 -9.65 12.03
N ALA A 44 7.91 -10.49 11.66
CA ALA A 44 8.08 -11.82 12.22
C ALA A 44 8.30 -11.79 13.74
N LYS A 45 9.14 -10.87 14.23
CA LYS A 45 9.39 -10.67 15.66
C LYS A 45 8.13 -10.21 16.40
N ARG A 46 7.38 -9.24 15.85
CA ARG A 46 6.15 -8.72 16.47
C ARG A 46 5.04 -9.77 16.54
N LEU A 47 4.94 -10.61 15.51
CA LEU A 47 3.92 -11.64 15.40
C LEU A 47 4.35 -12.99 16.01
N TYR A 48 5.56 -13.08 16.57
CA TYR A 48 6.15 -14.31 17.12
C TYR A 48 6.11 -15.51 16.15
N VAL A 49 6.28 -15.23 14.85
CA VAL A 49 6.30 -16.26 13.79
C VAL A 49 7.63 -16.28 13.06
N ASN A 50 7.86 -17.32 12.26
CA ASN A 50 8.97 -17.36 11.32
C ASN A 50 8.78 -16.35 10.19
N GLN A 51 9.90 -15.76 9.74
CA GLN A 51 9.92 -14.82 8.61
C GLN A 51 9.33 -15.43 7.32
N SER A 52 9.57 -16.71 7.07
CA SER A 52 9.01 -17.43 5.92
C SER A 52 7.47 -17.45 5.93
N THR A 53 6.87 -17.59 7.11
CA THR A 53 5.40 -17.53 7.28
C THR A 53 4.88 -16.14 6.94
N VAL A 54 5.58 -15.07 7.34
CA VAL A 54 5.22 -13.68 6.97
C VAL A 54 5.30 -13.47 5.45
N ILE A 55 6.40 -13.88 4.81
CA ILE A 55 6.60 -13.70 3.36
C ILE A 55 5.52 -14.43 2.57
N ARG A 56 5.23 -15.69 2.93
CA ARG A 56 4.17 -16.48 2.28
C ARG A 56 2.81 -15.78 2.41
N ARG A 57 2.48 -15.26 3.58
CA ARG A 57 1.22 -14.54 3.82
C ARG A 57 1.13 -13.24 3.04
N LEU A 58 2.22 -12.49 2.93
CA LEU A 58 2.27 -11.28 2.11
C LEU A 58 2.02 -11.62 0.63
N HIS A 59 2.59 -12.73 0.14
CA HIS A 59 2.38 -13.20 -1.23
C HIS A 59 0.93 -13.66 -1.46
N GLU A 60 0.33 -14.43 -0.53
CA GLU A 60 -1.09 -14.82 -0.58
C GLU A 60 -2.03 -13.60 -0.63
N LYS A 61 -1.67 -12.51 0.07
CA LYS A 61 -2.39 -11.23 0.06
C LYS A 61 -1.95 -10.26 -1.04
N TRP A 62 -1.13 -10.70 -2.00
CA TRP A 62 -0.64 -9.90 -3.12
C TRP A 62 0.01 -8.57 -2.69
N LYS A 63 0.66 -8.54 -1.52
CA LYS A 63 1.38 -7.37 -1.01
C LYS A 63 2.79 -7.36 -1.59
N ILE A 64 3.15 -6.26 -2.25
CA ILE A 64 4.47 -6.05 -2.87
C ILE A 64 5.12 -4.84 -2.19
N LEU A 65 6.40 -4.97 -1.85
CA LEU A 65 7.19 -3.85 -1.35
C LEU A 65 7.37 -2.83 -2.48
N LYS A 66 6.96 -1.59 -2.22
CA LYS A 66 7.24 -0.45 -3.09
C LYS A 66 8.15 0.51 -2.34
N GLU A 67 9.22 0.93 -2.99
CA GLU A 67 10.10 1.94 -2.43
C GLU A 67 9.36 3.25 -2.16
N GLY A 68 9.86 4.00 -1.18
CA GLY A 68 9.35 5.32 -0.85
C GLY A 68 9.49 6.28 -2.03
N LYS A 69 8.57 7.24 -2.11
CA LYS A 69 8.69 8.33 -3.09
C LYS A 69 9.67 9.37 -2.56
N TRP A 70 10.63 9.78 -3.39
CA TRP A 70 11.47 10.94 -3.10
C TRP A 70 10.62 12.21 -3.07
N VAL A 71 10.60 12.91 -1.94
CA VAL A 71 9.91 14.19 -1.76
C VAL A 71 10.98 15.28 -1.63
N PRO A 72 11.07 16.25 -2.57
CA PRO A 72 12.19 17.19 -2.69
C PRO A 72 12.43 18.12 -1.49
N HIS A 73 11.39 18.40 -0.71
CA HIS A 73 11.47 19.28 0.44
C HIS A 73 10.48 18.81 1.49
N GLU A 74 10.90 18.77 2.75
CA GLU A 74 10.06 18.46 3.90
C GLU A 74 9.09 19.62 4.19
N LEU A 75 8.28 20.02 3.20
CA LEU A 75 7.14 20.92 3.33
C LEU A 75 6.09 20.41 4.34
N LEU A 76 6.33 19.22 4.91
CA LEU A 76 5.63 18.55 5.98
C LEU A 76 6.08 19.00 7.39
N ILE A 77 7.20 19.73 7.56
CA ILE A 77 7.72 20.11 8.90
C ILE A 77 6.90 21.24 9.53
N THR A 78 6.28 22.13 8.74
CA THR A 78 5.59 23.31 9.28
C THR A 78 4.17 23.40 8.75
N GLU A 79 3.17 23.32 9.64
CA GLU A 79 1.74 23.42 9.31
C GLU A 79 1.42 24.66 8.47
N ASN A 80 2.12 25.78 8.72
CA ASN A 80 1.96 27.02 7.97
C ASN A 80 2.36 26.90 6.49
N ALA A 81 3.40 26.13 6.16
CA ALA A 81 3.82 25.93 4.77
C ALA A 81 2.78 25.11 4.00
N ILE A 82 2.18 24.10 4.64
CA ILE A 82 1.09 23.30 4.07
C ILE A 82 -0.13 24.19 3.84
N ALA A 83 -0.57 24.93 4.86
CA ALA A 83 -1.73 25.80 4.78
C ALA A 83 -1.57 26.87 3.68
N SER A 84 -0.41 27.50 3.59
CA SER A 84 -0.11 28.49 2.55
C SER A 84 -0.20 27.89 1.15
N ARG A 85 0.37 26.70 0.93
CA ARG A 85 0.29 26.01 -0.37
C ARG A 85 -1.15 25.65 -0.73
N VAL A 86 -1.92 25.11 0.22
CA VAL A 86 -3.32 24.76 0.00
C VAL A 86 -4.13 26.00 -0.38
N THR A 87 -4.00 27.10 0.36
CA THR A 87 -4.72 28.34 0.08
C THR A 87 -4.37 28.91 -1.29
N ILE A 88 -3.07 28.97 -1.64
CA ILE A 88 -2.62 29.44 -2.96
C ILE A 88 -3.20 28.53 -4.06
N CYS A 89 -3.08 27.22 -3.95
CA CYS A 89 -3.59 26.27 -4.94
C CYS A 89 -5.12 26.40 -5.12
N LEU A 90 -5.89 26.51 -4.02
CA LEU A 90 -7.33 26.69 -4.08
C LEU A 90 -7.72 28.01 -4.76
N SER A 91 -7.02 29.11 -4.43
CA SER A 91 -7.28 30.41 -5.06
C SER A 91 -7.00 30.39 -6.57
N LEU A 92 -5.89 29.78 -7.00
CA LEU A 92 -5.53 29.63 -8.40
C LEU A 92 -6.51 28.73 -9.14
N LEU A 93 -6.96 27.64 -8.51
CA LEU A 93 -7.96 26.73 -9.07
C LEU A 93 -9.31 27.43 -9.23
N ASN A 94 -9.74 28.22 -8.24
CA ASN A 94 -10.98 28.98 -8.35
C ASN A 94 -10.91 30.03 -9.47
N ARG A 95 -9.81 30.79 -9.52
CA ARG A 95 -9.55 31.75 -10.61
C ARG A 95 -9.59 31.08 -11.98
N ARG A 96 -8.99 29.89 -12.11
CA ARG A 96 -8.98 29.11 -13.36
C ARG A 96 -10.39 28.70 -13.79
N LYS A 97 -11.26 28.31 -12.86
CA LYS A 97 -12.66 27.94 -13.14
C LYS A 97 -13.46 29.12 -13.70
N HIS A 98 -13.23 30.33 -13.19
CA HIS A 98 -13.92 31.52 -13.69
C HIS A 98 -13.37 31.99 -15.04
N LYS A 99 -12.04 31.95 -15.24
CA LYS A 99 -11.41 32.33 -16.50
C LYS A 99 -10.08 31.60 -16.67
N SER A 100 -9.89 30.98 -17.83
CA SER A 100 -8.58 30.40 -18.15
C SER A 100 -7.53 31.53 -18.24
N PHE A 101 -6.42 31.34 -17.54
CA PHE A 101 -5.30 32.30 -17.54
C PHE A 101 -3.96 31.65 -17.87
N SER A 102 -3.94 30.32 -18.09
CA SER A 102 -2.73 29.55 -18.40
C SER A 102 -1.97 30.09 -19.62
N TYR A 103 -2.68 30.56 -20.65
CA TYR A 103 -2.06 31.14 -21.85
C TYR A 103 -1.30 32.46 -21.61
N ARG A 104 -1.48 33.08 -20.43
CA ARG A 104 -0.80 34.32 -20.05
C ARG A 104 0.42 34.08 -19.17
N ILE A 105 0.65 32.85 -18.73
CA ILE A 105 1.73 32.53 -17.80
C ILE A 105 2.97 32.17 -18.62
N ALA A 106 4.05 32.92 -18.42
CA ALA A 106 5.39 32.51 -18.77
C ALA A 106 6.09 32.05 -17.49
N THR A 107 6.71 30.86 -17.52
CA THR A 107 7.46 30.30 -16.39
C THR A 107 8.92 30.16 -16.79
N GLU A 108 9.82 30.56 -15.91
CA GLU A 108 11.26 30.42 -16.07
C GLU A 108 11.84 29.69 -14.84
N SER A 109 12.79 28.79 -15.06
CA SER A 109 13.48 28.06 -14.01
C SER A 109 14.90 27.70 -14.45
N GLU A 110 15.86 27.85 -13.55
CA GLU A 110 17.24 27.43 -13.80
C GLU A 110 17.43 25.95 -13.49
N LYS A 111 18.15 25.24 -14.35
CA LYS A 111 18.52 23.83 -14.16
C LYS A 111 20.00 23.67 -14.47
N TRP A 112 20.74 23.08 -13.53
CA TRP A 112 22.14 22.73 -13.73
C TRP A 112 22.28 21.67 -14.84
N ILE A 113 23.14 21.93 -15.82
CA ILE A 113 23.53 21.00 -16.88
C ILE A 113 25.03 20.71 -16.69
N TYR A 114 25.37 19.44 -16.53
CA TYR A 114 26.73 18.92 -16.44
C TYR A 114 27.10 18.19 -17.74
#